data_AF-A0A5E4HT61-F1
#
_entry.id   AF-A0A5E4HT61-F1
#
_cell.length_a   1.000
_cell.length_b   1.000
_cell.length_c   1.000
_cell.angle_alpha   90.00
_cell.angle_beta   90.00
_cell.angle_gamma   90.00
#
_symmetry.space_group_name_H-M   'P 1'
#
loop_
_entity.id
_entity.type
_entity.pdbx_description
1 polymer ?
#
loop_
_entity_poly.entity_id
_entity_poly.type
_entity_poly.pdbx_seq_one_letter_code
_entity_poly.pdbx_strand_id
1 'polypeptide(L)' 'MAGLDSAMDLAEDAKKIKKPEVADTERERQKEFYAKLRARKAEQPKGAQYD' A
#
# COMPACT_ATOMS: atom_id res chain seq x y z
N MET A 1 2.96 12.40 -29.19
CA MET A 1 3.89 12.00 -28.10
C MET A 1 3.91 13.06 -26.99
N ALA A 2 2.77 13.48 -26.43
CA ALA A 2 2.72 14.49 -25.35
C ALA A 2 1.89 14.03 -24.14
N GLY A 3 1.19 12.90 -24.26
CA GLY A 3 0.38 12.33 -23.17
C GLY A 3 1.18 11.46 -22.21
N LEU A 4 2.31 10.88 -22.65
CA LEU A 4 3.16 10.04 -21.80
C LEU A 4 3.97 10.88 -20.81
N ASP A 5 4.55 11.99 -21.28
CA ASP A 5 5.31 12.90 -20.42
C ASP A 5 4.39 13.57 -19.39
N SER A 6 3.20 14.00 -19.81
CA SER A 6 2.19 14.55 -18.89
C SER A 6 1.71 13.52 -17.85
N ALA A 7 1.58 12.25 -18.22
CA ALA A 7 1.18 11.20 -17.27
C ALA A 7 2.31 10.86 -16.28
N MET A 8 3.57 10.97 -16.70
CA MET A 8 4.74 10.78 -15.84
C MET A 8 4.83 11.89 -14.79
N ASP A 9 4.67 13.16 -15.19
CA ASP A 9 4.71 14.31 -14.29
C ASP A 9 3.60 14.25 -13.23
N LEU A 10 2.37 13.91 -13.66
CA LEU A 10 1.24 13.72 -12.75
C LEU A 10 1.47 12.57 -11.75
N ALA A 11 2.13 11.48 -12.19
CA ALA A 11 2.46 10.36 -11.32
C ALA A 11 3.56 10.72 -10.31
N GLU A 12 4.50 11.61 -10.65
CA GLU A 12 5.50 12.12 -9.71
C GLU A 12 4.90 13.07 -8.68
N ASP A 13 3.99 13.94 -9.09
CA ASP A 13 3.29 14.85 -8.18
C ASP A 13 2.35 14.12 -7.22
N ALA A 14 1.71 13.03 -7.66
CA ALA A 14 0.89 12.17 -6.80
C ALA A 14 1.69 11.50 -5.67
N LYS A 15 3.02 11.33 -5.81
CA LYS A 15 3.88 10.81 -4.73
C LYS A 15 4.11 11.84 -3.61
N LYS A 16 3.88 13.13 -3.88
CA LYS A 16 4.09 14.24 -2.94
C LYS A 16 2.91 14.45 -1.98
N ILE A 17 1.85 13.65 -2.08
CA ILE A 17 0.72 13.68 -1.15
C ILE A 17 1.23 13.42 0.27
N LYS A 18 0.81 14.28 1.21
CA LYS A 18 1.18 14.20 2.63
C LYS A 18 0.77 12.83 3.17
N LYS A 19 1.75 11.96 3.37
CA LYS A 19 1.51 10.64 3.95
C LYS A 19 0.96 10.83 5.37
N PRO A 20 -0.10 10.12 5.75
CA PRO A 20 -0.58 10.15 7.12
C PRO A 20 0.53 9.68 8.05
N GLU A 21 0.62 10.30 9.22
CA GLU A 21 1.56 9.89 10.24
C GLU A 21 1.12 8.53 10.79
N VAL A 22 1.77 7.46 10.32
CA VAL A 22 1.50 6.10 10.81
C VAL A 22 2.26 5.93 12.12
N ALA A 23 1.53 5.66 13.21
CA ALA A 23 2.09 5.32 14.50
C ALA A 23 3.04 4.10 14.38
N ASP A 24 4.12 4.08 15.16
CA ASP A 24 5.16 3.04 15.01
C ASP A 24 4.63 1.62 15.20
N THR A 25 3.65 1.44 16.09
CA THR A 25 2.96 0.16 16.32
C THR A 25 2.20 -0.35 15.09
N GLU A 26 1.64 0.56 14.30
CA GLU A 26 0.92 0.21 13.07
C GLU A 26 1.90 -0.10 11.93
N ARG A 27 3.08 0.55 11.89
CA ARG A 27 4.15 0.18 10.94
C ARG A 27 4.66 -1.23 11.21
N GLU A 28 4.81 -1.62 12.46
CA GLU A 28 5.22 -2.98 12.85
C GLU A 28 4.19 -4.02 12.40
N ARG A 29 2.90 -3.80 12.68
CA ARG A 29 1.81 -4.66 12.21
C ARG A 29 1.81 -4.84 10.70
N GLN A 30 1.99 -3.75 9.95
CA GLN A 30 2.08 -3.80 8.50
C GLN A 30 3.28 -4.62 8.04
N LYS A 31 4.47 -4.42 8.62
CA LYS A 31 5.67 -5.20 8.29
C LYS A 31 5.47 -6.70 8.53
N GLU A 32 4.89 -7.07 9.68
CA GLU A 32 4.60 -8.47 10.01
C GLU A 32 3.56 -9.08 9.06
N PHE A 33 2.50 -8.33 8.73
CA PHE A 33 1.49 -8.76 7.78
C PHE A 33 2.09 -9.00 6.38
N TYR A 34 2.89 -8.05 5.87
CA TYR A 34 3.56 -8.21 4.57
C TYR A 34 4.60 -9.35 4.58
N ALA A 35 5.28 -9.59 5.70
CA ALA A 35 6.18 -10.74 5.84
C ALA A 35 5.43 -12.07 5.73
N LYS A 36 4.27 -12.20 6.40
CA LYS A 36 3.39 -13.38 6.30
C LYS A 36 2.84 -13.56 4.89
N LEU A 37 2.48 -12.46 4.21
CA LEU A 37 2.01 -12.47 2.83
C LEU A 37 3.08 -12.97 1.85
N ARG A 38 4.32 -12.47 1.95
CA ARG A 38 5.46 -12.96 1.15
C ARG A 38 5.77 -14.42 1.40
N ALA A 39 5.66 -14.86 2.65
CA ALA A 39 5.86 -16.26 3.02
C ALA A 39 4.73 -17.19 2.52
N ARG A 40 3.68 -16.68 1.85
CA ARG A 40 2.46 -17.42 1.48
C ARG A 40 1.83 -18.18 2.65
N LYS A 41 2.03 -17.67 3.87
CA LYS A 41 1.48 -18.20 5.13
C LYS A 41 0.47 -17.23 5.75
N ALA A 42 -0.03 -16.28 4.98
CA ALA A 42 -1.10 -15.41 5.44
C ALA A 42 -2.38 -16.24 5.54
N GLU A 43 -2.80 -16.54 6.78
CA GLU A 43 -4.16 -17.01 7.04
C GLU A 43 -5.12 -15.94 6.53
N GLN A 44 -5.96 -16.29 5.55
CA GLN A 44 -6.99 -15.37 5.11
C GLN A 44 -7.94 -15.10 6.28
N PRO A 45 -8.20 -13.84 6.64
CA PRO A 45 -9.16 -13.53 7.68
C PRO A 45 -10.53 -14.10 7.29
N LYS A 46 -11.10 -14.95 8.15
CA LYS A 46 -12.45 -15.53 8.00
C LYS A 46 -13.53 -14.46 8.22
N GLY A 47 -13.57 -13.45 7.35
CA GLY A 47 -14.48 -12.33 7.52
C GLY A 47 -14.73 -11.47 6.30
N ALA A 48 -14.12 -11.77 5.14
CA ALA A 48 -14.52 -11.15 3.89
C ALA A 48 -15.81 -11.81 3.38
N GLN A 49 -16.93 -11.56 4.06
CA GLN A 49 -18.23 -11.67 3.40
C GLN A 49 -18.32 -10.48 2.47
N TYR A 50 -18.16 -10.74 1.17
CA TYR A 50 -18.63 -9.82 0.15
C TYR A 50 -20.13 -10.13 0.00
N ASP A 51 -20.97 -9.17 0.38
CA ASP A 51 -22.37 -9.13 -0.07
C ASP A 51 -22.43 -8.88 -1.58
#